data_AF-A0A1I2T885-F1
#
_entry.id   AF-A0A1I2T885-F1
#
_cell.length_a   1.000
_cell.length_b   1.000
_cell.length_c   1.000
_cell.angle_alpha   90.00
_cell.angle_beta   90.00
_cell.angle_gamma   90.00
#
_symmetry.space_group_name_H-M   'P 1'
#
loop_
_entity.id
_entity.type
_entity.pdbx_description
1 polymer ?
#
loop_
_entity_poly.entity_id
_entity_poly.type
_entity_poly.pdbx_seq_one_letter_code
_entity_poly.pdbx_strand_id
1 'polypeptide(L)'
;MPIIKSAIERVKTNEKANARNSSQLSKMRTAIKKFEKAKTVGADNVEALYREAVSAVDKAQSKGLIKANKAARDKSRMAARLAK
;
A
#
# COMPACT_ATOMS: atom_id res chain seq x y z
N MET A 1 1.89 -21.74 22.24
CA MET A 1 0.45 -21.39 22.21
C MET A 1 0.12 -20.59 23.46
N PRO A 2 -0.74 -19.55 23.39
CA PRO A 2 -1.11 -18.79 24.57
C PRO A 2 -1.90 -19.67 25.54
N ILE A 3 -1.59 -19.59 26.83
CA ILE A 3 -2.24 -20.39 27.88
C ILE A 3 -3.48 -19.65 28.43
N ILE A 4 -3.44 -18.31 28.42
CA ILE A 4 -4.52 -17.45 28.94
C ILE A 4 -5.61 -17.29 27.87
N LYS A 5 -6.89 -17.45 28.27
CA LYS A 5 -8.06 -17.33 27.37
C LYS A 5 -8.06 -16.04 26.55
N SER A 6 -7.79 -14.90 27.19
CA SER A 6 -7.72 -13.59 26.52
C SER A 6 -6.63 -13.55 25.44
N ALA A 7 -5.50 -14.20 25.67
CA ALA A 7 -4.41 -14.25 24.70
C ALA A 7 -4.76 -15.16 23.49
N ILE A 8 -5.46 -16.27 23.71
CA ILE A 8 -5.98 -17.13 22.63
C ILE A 8 -6.95 -16.34 21.74
N GLU A 9 -7.83 -15.54 22.34
CA GLU A 9 -8.76 -14.67 21.60
C GLU A 9 -8.00 -13.59 20.81
N ARG A 10 -6.98 -12.97 21.42
CA ARG A 10 -6.14 -11.98 20.72
C ARG A 10 -5.48 -12.57 19.47
N VAL A 11 -4.93 -13.78 19.54
CA VAL A 11 -4.34 -14.47 18.38
C VAL A 11 -5.37 -14.61 17.25
N LYS A 12 -6.56 -15.12 17.55
CA LYS A 12 -7.64 -15.28 16.55
C LYS A 12 -8.07 -13.95 15.91
N THR A 13 -8.17 -12.87 16.70
CA THR A 13 -8.52 -11.54 16.16
C THR A 13 -7.40 -10.94 15.31
N ASN A 14 -6.15 -11.14 15.72
CA ASN A 14 -4.97 -10.64 15.02
C ASN A 14 -4.78 -11.34 13.68
N GLU A 15 -5.02 -12.65 13.58
CA GLU A 15 -4.96 -13.38 12.31
C GLU A 15 -5.95 -12.81 11.28
N LYS A 16 -7.20 -12.58 11.69
CA LYS A 16 -8.24 -11.97 10.83
C LYS A 16 -7.87 -10.54 10.42
N ALA A 17 -7.31 -9.76 11.33
CA ALA A 17 -6.84 -8.41 11.02
C ALA A 17 -5.64 -8.44 10.06
N ASN A 18 -4.68 -9.33 10.28
CA ASN A 18 -3.48 -9.48 9.47
C ASN A 18 -3.82 -9.87 8.03
N ALA A 19 -4.72 -10.84 7.82
CA ALA A 19 -5.16 -11.24 6.49
C ALA A 19 -5.81 -10.08 5.71
N ARG A 20 -6.65 -9.27 6.37
CA ARG A 20 -7.26 -8.09 5.75
C ARG A 20 -6.20 -7.02 5.42
N ASN A 21 -5.31 -6.73 6.36
CA ASN A 21 -4.29 -5.69 6.21
C ASN A 21 -3.26 -6.07 5.13
N SER A 22 -2.84 -7.33 5.09
CA SER A 22 -1.90 -7.84 4.09
C SER A 22 -2.47 -7.70 2.67
N SER A 23 -3.75 -8.00 2.48
CA SER A 23 -4.43 -7.83 1.17
C SER A 23 -4.52 -6.37 0.73
N GLN A 24 -4.69 -5.42 1.65
CA GLN A 24 -4.77 -4.00 1.32
C GLN A 24 -3.37 -3.43 1.03
N LEU A 25 -2.37 -3.84 1.80
CA LEU A 25 -0.98 -3.48 1.56
C LEU A 25 -0.45 -4.07 0.24
N SER A 26 -0.83 -5.30 -0.12
CA SER A 26 -0.43 -5.91 -1.39
C SER A 26 -1.03 -5.16 -2.57
N LYS A 27 -2.32 -4.77 -2.51
CA LYS A 27 -2.97 -3.93 -3.54
C LYS A 27 -2.22 -2.62 -3.75
N MET A 28 -1.85 -1.91 -2.68
CA MET A 28 -1.07 -0.68 -2.76
C MET A 28 0.30 -0.91 -3.44
N ARG A 29 1.04 -1.95 -3.01
CA ARG A 29 2.35 -2.29 -3.61
C ARG A 29 2.23 -2.63 -5.09
N THR A 30 1.18 -3.36 -5.47
CA THR A 30 0.91 -3.72 -6.86
C THR A 30 0.62 -2.48 -7.71
N ALA A 31 -0.17 -1.52 -7.22
CA ALA A 31 -0.45 -0.27 -7.93
C ALA A 31 0.84 0.53 -8.20
N ILE A 32 1.72 0.65 -7.19
CA ILE A 32 3.03 1.29 -7.35
C ILE A 32 3.87 0.56 -8.41
N LYS A 33 3.93 -0.77 -8.36
CA LYS A 33 4.70 -1.58 -9.32
C LYS A 33 4.15 -1.47 -10.75
N LYS A 34 2.82 -1.35 -10.92
CA LYS A 34 2.19 -1.12 -12.23
C LYS A 34 2.63 0.22 -12.83
N PHE A 35 2.62 1.29 -12.02
CA PHE A 35 3.12 2.60 -12.44
C PHE A 35 4.60 2.53 -12.85
N GLU A 36 5.46 1.91 -12.02
CA GLU A 36 6.89 1.79 -12.34
C GLU A 36 7.12 1.04 -13.65
N LYS A 37 6.40 -0.06 -13.88
CA LYS A 37 6.47 -0.81 -15.15
C LYS A 37 6.00 0.01 -16.34
N ALA A 38 4.87 0.70 -16.22
CA ALA A 38 4.35 1.53 -17.30
C ALA A 38 5.32 2.64 -17.69
N LYS A 39 5.97 3.27 -16.69
CA LYS A 39 6.99 4.29 -16.95
C LYS A 39 8.24 3.70 -17.61
N THR A 40 8.67 2.49 -17.24
CA THR A 40 9.83 1.84 -17.89
C THR A 40 9.57 1.45 -19.35
N VAL A 41 8.32 1.10 -19.69
CA VAL A 41 7.95 0.69 -21.06
C VAL A 41 7.53 1.88 -21.93
N GLY A 42 7.27 3.05 -21.33
CA GLY A 42 6.84 4.24 -22.05
C GLY A 42 5.38 4.19 -22.51
N ALA A 43 4.49 3.62 -21.69
CA ALA A 43 3.07 3.50 -22.03
C ALA A 43 2.31 4.84 -21.92
N ASP A 44 1.30 5.04 -22.77
CA ASP A 44 0.50 6.28 -22.78
C ASP A 44 -0.37 6.46 -21.52
N ASN A 45 -0.60 5.39 -20.76
CA ASN A 45 -1.45 5.37 -19.57
C ASN A 45 -0.73 5.68 -18.26
N VAL A 46 0.54 6.14 -18.32
CA VAL A 46 1.37 6.37 -17.13
C VAL A 46 0.74 7.36 -16.15
N GLU A 47 0.10 8.43 -16.61
CA GLU A 47 -0.56 9.41 -15.74
C GLU A 47 -1.78 8.82 -15.01
N ALA A 48 -2.58 8.01 -15.70
CA ALA A 48 -3.73 7.36 -15.08
C ALA A 48 -3.29 6.37 -13.99
N LEU A 49 -2.25 5.58 -14.28
CA LEU A 49 -1.66 4.64 -13.31
C LEU A 49 -0.99 5.36 -12.13
N TYR A 50 -0.39 6.53 -12.37
CA TYR A 50 0.13 7.38 -11.30
C TYR A 50 -0.99 7.83 -10.35
N ARG A 51 -2.11 8.34 -10.88
CA ARG A 51 -3.27 8.76 -10.07
C ARG A 51 -3.85 7.59 -9.26
N GLU A 52 -3.94 6.41 -9.86
CA GLU A 52 -4.37 5.19 -9.16
C GLU A 52 -3.42 4.82 -8.02
N ALA A 53 -2.10 4.84 -8.27
CA ALA A 53 -1.08 4.53 -7.27
C ALA A 53 -1.09 5.54 -6.11
N VAL A 54 -1.20 6.84 -6.40
CA VAL A 54 -1.32 7.88 -5.36
C VAL A 54 -2.58 7.67 -4.53
N SER A 55 -3.73 7.42 -5.16
CA SER A 55 -4.98 7.14 -4.45
C SER A 55 -4.86 5.91 -3.53
N ALA A 56 -4.19 4.85 -3.99
CA ALA A 56 -3.99 3.64 -3.21
C ALA A 56 -3.09 3.90 -1.98
N VAL A 57 -2.05 4.73 -2.12
CA VAL A 57 -1.17 5.14 -1.01
C VAL A 57 -1.94 5.95 0.03
N ASP A 58 -2.71 6.95 -0.41
CA ASP A 58 -3.49 7.79 0.50
C ASP A 58 -4.56 6.99 1.24
N LYS A 59 -5.28 6.08 0.56
CA LYS A 59 -6.23 5.16 1.21
C LYS A 59 -5.56 4.26 2.26
N ALA A 60 -4.34 3.79 2.01
CA ALA A 60 -3.59 3.00 2.98
C ALA A 60 -3.19 3.83 4.20
N GLN A 61 -2.89 5.12 4.01
CA GLN A 61 -2.57 6.05 5.08
C GLN A 61 -3.81 6.42 5.91
N SER A 62 -4.94 6.73 5.29
CA SER A 62 -6.21 7.01 6.00
C SER A 62 -6.64 5.84 6.90
N LYS A 63 -6.37 4.60 6.48
CA LYS A 63 -6.65 3.38 7.26
C LYS A 63 -5.58 3.04 8.31
N GLY A 64 -4.53 3.86 8.44
CA GLY A 64 -3.44 3.63 9.39
C GLY A 64 -2.53 2.45 9.05
N LEU A 65 -2.63 1.87 7.85
CA LEU A 65 -1.79 0.73 7.42
C LEU A 65 -0.35 1.15 7.12
N ILE A 66 -0.17 2.42 6.72
CA ILE A 66 1.14 3.05 6.57
C ILE A 66 1.18 4.36 7.34
N LYS A 67 2.37 4.74 7.82
CA LYS A 67 2.59 6.03 8.48
C LYS A 67 2.58 7.18 7.45
N ALA A 68 2.22 8.37 7.91
CA ALA A 68 2.19 9.59 7.08
C ALA A 68 3.52 9.83 6.34
N ASN A 69 4.66 9.68 7.03
CA ASN A 69 5.98 9.87 6.42
C ASN A 69 6.28 8.86 5.32
N LYS A 70 5.80 7.61 5.46
CA LYS A 70 5.95 6.60 4.42
C LYS A 70 5.10 6.95 3.19
N ALA A 71 3.86 7.37 3.40
CA ALA A 71 2.99 7.82 2.32
C ALA A 71 3.59 9.02 1.57
N ALA A 72 4.06 10.04 2.30
CA ALA A 72 4.71 11.21 1.73
C ALA A 72 5.96 10.85 0.91
N ARG A 73 6.83 9.98 1.43
CA ARG A 73 8.02 9.52 0.73
C ARG A 73 7.69 8.74 -0.54
N ASP A 74 6.70 7.84 -0.48
CA ASP A 74 6.32 7.03 -1.63
C ASP A 74 5.69 7.93 -2.72
N LYS A 75 4.85 8.91 -2.36
CA LYS A 75 4.32 9.91 -3.31
C LYS A 75 5.41 10.78 -3.93
N SER A 76 6.34 11.30 -3.13
CA SER A 76 7.47 12.12 -3.60
C SER A 76 8.34 11.36 -4.61
N ARG A 77 8.66 10.09 -4.33
CA ARG A 77 9.44 9.24 -5.24
C ARG A 77 8.72 8.97 -6.56
N MET A 78 7.40 8.72 -6.52
CA MET A 78 6.62 8.52 -7.74
C MET A 78 6.54 9.82 -8.56
N ALA A 79 6.34 10.98 -7.93
CA ALA A 79 6.30 12.27 -8.61
C ALA A 79 7.64 12.61 -9.28
N ALA A 80 8.75 12.42 -8.57
CA ALA A 80 10.09 12.64 -9.12
C ALA A 80 10.38 11.76 -10.35
N ARG A 81 9.86 10.53 -10.38
CA ARG A 81 9.98 9.62 -11.52
C ARG A 81 9.01 9.93 -12.66
N LEU A 82 7.91 10.62 -12.39
CA LEU A 82 6.99 11.08 -13.44
C LEU A 82 7.62 12.24 -14.22
N ALA A 83 8.24 13.19 -13.49
CA ALA A 83 8.88 14.38 -14.04
C ALA A 83 10.20 14.12 -14.76
N LYS A 84 10.83 12.96 -14.51
CA LYS A 84 12.05 12.51 -15.18
C LYS A 84 11.72 11.58 -16.35
#